data_AF-A0AA92TXT0-F1
#
_entry.id   AF-A0AA92TXT0-F1
#
_cell.length_a   1.000
_cell.length_b   1.000
_cell.length_c   1.000
_cell.angle_alpha   90.00
_cell.angle_beta   90.00
_cell.angle_gamma   90.00
#
_symmetry.space_group_name_H-M   'P 1'
#
loop_
_entity.id
_entity.type
_entity.pdbx_description
1 polymer ?
#
loop_
_entity_poly.entity_id
_entity_poly.type
_entity_poly.pdbx_seq_one_letter_code
_entity_poly.pdbx_strand_id
1 'polypeptide(L)'
;MRKILYFMIALTVLSFASCKDTEGSIGDPIISHGQDRDTDIITGDDYVYHLPVIFHVFYSNTTQYIEYTRLKEILSNVNELYQGDVYNYQMDTVPSENLHILFELAEKNESGKRLSTPGVEYIKVSESEFDCESFMKDKNYVKYCWDQNNYINVMVYAFKKTDKNSTTLGISHLPYQVGGYPQIDGLSNGKNYPLSKPGKFPYCVSLNSIYVGRENEGTRYTTDKNHKGYTYNTTDPNATLAHELGHYLGLFHSFSEKTVKDKSEAADDDDDSDYCDDTPSYNRIAYGKWLTEYVSKAQAIKKDTTLSMRELAKRTNSKDGEWQSDNLMDYSICYSMRFTPEQANRIRQVLYYSPLIPGPKKTRPRTRAWDEMPETEDDLPIRYAKEKAVSIKDIRILKAEK
;
A
#
# COMPACT_ATOMS: atom_id res chain seq x y z
N MET A 1 -62.61 0.51 -70.12
CA MET A 1 -63.06 -0.80 -69.58
C MET A 1 -62.44 -1.00 -68.20
N ARG A 2 -63.28 -1.24 -67.18
CA ARG A 2 -63.02 -1.74 -65.80
C ARG A 2 -61.81 -1.17 -65.03
N LYS A 3 -62.00 -0.25 -64.07
CA LYS A 3 -62.30 -0.51 -62.62
C LYS A 3 -61.31 -1.49 -61.97
N ILE A 4 -60.49 -1.02 -61.01
CA ILE A 4 -60.64 -1.27 -59.56
C ILE A 4 -59.56 -0.49 -58.78
N LEU A 5 -60.03 0.23 -57.78
CA LEU A 5 -59.38 0.97 -56.70
C LEU A 5 -59.12 0.00 -55.54
N TYR A 6 -58.00 0.07 -54.82
CA TYR A 6 -57.98 -0.05 -53.35
C TYR A 6 -56.72 0.55 -52.72
N PHE A 7 -56.99 1.34 -51.68
CA PHE A 7 -56.14 2.01 -50.70
C PHE A 7 -55.54 0.99 -49.71
N MET A 8 -54.35 1.27 -49.16
CA MET A 8 -54.08 1.27 -47.69
C MET A 8 -52.62 1.60 -47.37
N ILE A 9 -52.48 2.49 -46.39
CA ILE A 9 -51.27 2.98 -45.73
C ILE A 9 -50.72 1.91 -44.79
N ALA A 10 -49.40 1.73 -44.72
CA ALA A 10 -48.75 1.14 -43.54
C ALA A 10 -47.39 1.80 -43.28
N LEU A 11 -47.27 2.25 -42.04
CA LEU A 11 -46.18 2.93 -41.34
C LEU A 11 -44.98 1.98 -41.11
N THR A 12 -43.79 2.57 -40.88
CA THR A 12 -42.65 2.05 -40.08
C THR A 12 -41.90 0.83 -40.67
N VAL A 13 -40.57 0.68 -40.64
CA VAL A 13 -39.50 1.08 -39.71
C VAL A 13 -38.20 1.23 -40.52
N LEU A 14 -37.40 2.27 -40.25
CA LEU A 14 -35.98 2.33 -40.64
C LEU A 14 -35.21 1.28 -39.83
N SER A 15 -34.90 0.14 -40.44
CA SER A 15 -33.94 -0.82 -39.89
C SER A 15 -32.52 -0.35 -40.18
N PHE A 16 -31.92 0.33 -39.20
CA PHE A 16 -30.47 0.40 -39.10
C PHE A 16 -29.94 -1.03 -38.97
N ALA A 17 -29.14 -1.45 -39.94
CA ALA A 17 -28.33 -2.66 -39.83
C ALA A 17 -27.22 -2.41 -38.80
N SER A 18 -27.54 -2.67 -37.53
CA SER A 18 -26.52 -3.03 -36.54
C SER A 18 -26.28 -4.54 -36.67
N CYS A 19 -25.05 -4.88 -37.00
CA CYS A 19 -24.48 -6.23 -36.96
C CYS A 19 -23.12 -6.03 -36.26
N LYS A 20 -22.72 -6.77 -35.22
CA LYS A 20 -23.20 -8.06 -34.72
C LYS A 20 -22.56 -8.25 -33.34
N ASP A 21 -23.37 -8.42 -32.29
CA ASP A 21 -22.93 -8.99 -31.03
C ASP A 21 -22.76 -10.51 -31.19
N THR A 22 -21.57 -11.02 -30.89
CA THR A 22 -21.21 -12.38 -30.45
C THR A 22 -19.70 -12.30 -30.18
N GLU A 23 -19.17 -12.39 -28.95
CA GLU A 23 -19.39 -13.40 -27.93
C GLU A 23 -19.47 -12.78 -26.53
N GLY A 24 -20.40 -13.28 -25.71
CA GLY A 24 -20.64 -12.79 -24.35
C GLY A 24 -19.43 -12.98 -23.45
N SER A 25 -18.75 -11.88 -23.15
CA SER A 25 -18.08 -11.66 -21.88
C SER A 25 -19.02 -10.82 -21.04
N ILE A 26 -19.70 -11.43 -20.05
CA ILE A 26 -20.24 -10.64 -18.93
C ILE A 26 -19.03 -10.32 -18.06
N GLY A 27 -18.22 -9.36 -18.51
CA GLY A 27 -17.27 -8.67 -17.66
C GLY A 27 -18.05 -7.66 -16.84
N ASP A 28 -17.69 -7.49 -15.58
CA ASP A 28 -18.12 -6.31 -14.83
C ASP A 28 -17.86 -5.07 -15.70
N PRO A 29 -18.83 -4.16 -15.87
CA PRO A 29 -18.61 -2.98 -16.68
C PRO A 29 -17.45 -2.18 -16.08
N ILE A 30 -16.33 -2.10 -16.81
CA ILE A 30 -15.20 -1.25 -16.45
C ILE A 30 -15.68 0.19 -16.65
N ILE A 31 -15.95 0.88 -15.54
CA ILE A 31 -16.38 2.27 -15.57
C ILE A 31 -15.12 3.13 -15.72
N SER A 32 -14.79 3.53 -16.95
CA SER A 32 -13.67 4.43 -17.24
C SER A 32 -13.89 5.82 -16.66
N HIS A 33 -13.39 6.07 -15.45
CA HIS A 33 -13.48 7.37 -14.77
C HIS A 33 -12.14 7.84 -14.19
N GLY A 34 -10.99 7.61 -14.84
CA GLY A 34 -9.77 7.91 -14.11
C GLY A 34 -8.46 8.01 -14.84
N GLN A 35 -7.50 8.46 -14.04
CA GLN A 35 -6.06 8.46 -14.26
C GLN A 35 -5.46 7.05 -14.06
N ASP A 36 -6.26 6.12 -13.54
CA ASP A 36 -5.99 4.68 -13.27
C ASP A 36 -5.84 3.81 -14.52
N ARG A 37 -6.41 4.26 -15.66
CA ARG A 37 -6.31 3.58 -16.96
C ARG A 37 -6.90 2.17 -16.96
N ASP A 38 -8.07 1.98 -16.34
CA ASP A 38 -8.70 0.65 -16.23
C ASP A 38 -8.97 -0.06 -17.56
N THR A 39 -9.01 0.69 -18.67
CA THR A 39 -9.25 0.16 -20.02
C THR A 39 -7.97 -0.24 -20.76
N ASP A 40 -6.79 0.00 -20.17
CA ASP A 40 -5.52 -0.39 -20.76
C ASP A 40 -5.42 -1.92 -20.86
N ILE A 41 -4.82 -2.39 -21.96
CA ILE A 41 -4.52 -3.81 -22.15
C ILE A 41 -3.17 -4.09 -21.51
N ILE A 42 -3.15 -5.02 -20.55
CA ILE A 42 -1.92 -5.46 -19.90
C ILE A 42 -1.09 -6.27 -20.91
N THR A 43 -0.02 -5.69 -21.41
CA THR A 43 0.85 -6.28 -22.45
C THR A 43 1.91 -7.24 -21.89
N GLY A 44 2.17 -7.18 -20.58
CA GLY A 44 3.21 -7.95 -19.90
C GLY A 44 3.31 -7.58 -18.43
N ASP A 45 4.25 -8.21 -17.73
CA ASP A 45 4.53 -7.94 -16.31
C ASP A 45 5.39 -6.67 -16.13
N ASP A 46 5.91 -6.10 -17.23
CA ASP A 46 6.60 -4.82 -17.33
C ASP A 46 5.67 -3.61 -17.56
N TYR A 47 4.36 -3.86 -17.70
CA TYR A 47 3.35 -2.79 -17.78
C TYR A 47 3.41 -1.92 -16.52
N VAL A 48 3.57 -0.61 -16.74
CA VAL A 48 3.62 0.37 -15.65
C VAL A 48 2.21 0.71 -15.19
N TYR A 49 1.87 0.30 -13.97
CA TYR A 49 0.61 0.66 -13.35
C TYR A 49 0.64 2.12 -12.90
N HIS A 50 -0.31 2.92 -13.38
CA HIS A 50 -0.53 4.29 -12.92
C HIS A 50 -1.61 4.26 -11.84
N LEU A 51 -1.22 4.49 -10.59
CA LEU A 51 -2.11 4.35 -9.43
C LEU A 51 -2.46 5.74 -8.87
N PRO A 52 -3.71 6.23 -9.07
CA PRO A 52 -4.12 7.52 -8.55
C PRO A 52 -4.18 7.50 -7.02
N VAL A 53 -3.55 8.49 -6.38
CA VAL A 53 -3.49 8.66 -4.93
C VAL A 53 -4.21 9.94 -4.53
N ILE A 54 -5.09 9.82 -3.53
CA ILE A 54 -5.75 10.94 -2.88
C ILE A 54 -5.41 10.94 -1.38
N PHE A 55 -4.77 12.02 -0.93
CA PHE A 55 -4.49 12.25 0.48
C PHE A 55 -5.65 12.99 1.14
N HIS A 56 -6.31 12.36 2.11
CA HIS A 56 -7.34 13.00 2.93
C HIS A 56 -6.68 13.51 4.23
N VAL A 57 -6.41 14.81 4.29
CA VAL A 57 -5.72 15.45 5.42
C VAL A 57 -6.74 15.93 6.44
N PHE A 58 -6.83 15.24 7.58
CA PHE A 58 -7.71 15.64 8.68
C PHE A 58 -6.99 16.62 9.59
N TYR A 59 -7.61 17.76 9.84
CA TYR A 59 -7.02 18.79 10.68
C TYR A 59 -8.06 19.47 11.58
N SER A 60 -7.69 19.67 12.84
CA SER A 60 -8.45 20.49 13.80
C SER A 60 -7.78 21.85 14.07
N ASN A 61 -6.49 21.98 13.73
CA ASN A 61 -5.67 23.16 13.95
C ASN A 61 -4.59 23.28 12.86
N THR A 62 -3.81 24.36 12.88
CA THR A 62 -2.81 24.67 11.85
C THR A 62 -1.61 23.74 11.85
N THR A 63 -1.22 23.15 12.98
CA THR A 63 -0.07 22.22 13.02
C THR A 63 -0.40 20.87 12.39
N GLN A 64 -1.69 20.54 12.28
CA GLN A 64 -2.18 19.33 11.59
C GLN A 64 -2.48 19.55 10.12
N TYR A 65 -2.40 20.80 9.65
CA TYR A 65 -2.59 21.13 8.25
C TYR A 65 -1.29 20.85 7.49
N ILE A 66 -1.21 19.67 6.85
CA ILE A 66 -0.03 19.24 6.12
C ILE A 66 -0.07 19.82 4.71
N GLU A 67 0.90 20.68 4.41
CA GLU A 67 0.97 21.37 3.12
C GLU A 67 1.09 20.38 1.94
N TYR A 68 0.38 20.70 0.85
CA TYR A 68 0.40 19.95 -0.41
C TYR A 68 1.81 19.65 -0.91
N THR A 69 2.73 20.63 -0.83
CA THR A 69 4.11 20.47 -1.30
C THR A 69 4.83 19.36 -0.54
N ARG A 70 4.55 19.19 0.76
CA ARG A 70 5.14 18.12 1.56
C ARG A 70 4.62 16.75 1.12
N LEU A 71 3.32 16.60 0.92
CA LEU A 71 2.73 15.33 0.48
C LEU A 71 3.21 14.94 -0.93
N LYS A 72 3.34 15.93 -1.82
CA LYS A 72 3.92 15.73 -3.16
C LYS A 72 5.37 15.25 -3.10
N GLU A 73 6.20 15.85 -2.25
CA GLU A 73 7.59 15.42 -2.04
C GLU A 73 7.65 13.97 -1.54
N ILE A 74 6.84 13.62 -0.53
CA ILE A 74 6.78 12.26 0.02
C ILE A 74 6.41 11.26 -1.08
N LEU A 75 5.35 11.52 -1.86
CA LEU A 75 4.94 10.61 -2.92
C LEU A 75 5.99 10.48 -4.02
N SER A 76 6.72 11.56 -4.34
CA SER A 76 7.85 11.52 -5.28
C SER A 76 8.96 10.60 -4.78
N ASN A 77 9.29 10.66 -3.49
CA ASN A 77 10.32 9.80 -2.88
C ASN A 77 9.85 8.33 -2.82
N VAL A 78 8.57 8.08 -2.56
CA VAL A 78 7.97 6.74 -2.63
C VAL A 78 8.10 6.17 -4.03
N ASN A 79 7.82 6.95 -5.08
CA ASN A 79 8.01 6.49 -6.46
C ASN A 79 9.47 6.09 -6.75
N GLU A 80 10.45 6.79 -6.18
CA GLU A 80 11.86 6.41 -6.32
C GLU A 80 12.21 5.11 -5.59
N LEU A 81 11.58 4.82 -4.45
CA LEU A 81 11.72 3.53 -3.76
C LEU A 81 11.11 2.39 -4.60
N TYR A 82 9.95 2.62 -5.23
CA TYR A 82 9.25 1.64 -6.07
C TYR A 82 9.85 1.46 -7.46
N GLN A 83 10.55 2.48 -7.98
CA GLN A 83 11.30 2.38 -9.22
C GLN A 83 12.43 1.34 -9.13
N GLY A 84 12.91 1.05 -7.92
CA GLY A 84 14.06 0.16 -7.71
C GLY A 84 15.37 0.79 -8.18
N ASP A 85 16.49 0.20 -7.73
CA ASP A 85 17.85 0.60 -8.11
C ASP A 85 18.21 2.10 -7.93
N VAL A 86 17.43 2.89 -7.17
CA VAL A 86 17.72 4.32 -6.93
C VAL A 86 18.63 4.54 -5.73
N TYR A 87 18.51 3.72 -4.68
CA TYR A 87 19.23 3.92 -3.41
C TYR A 87 20.29 2.86 -3.12
N ASN A 88 20.53 1.95 -4.07
CA ASN A 88 21.47 0.84 -3.97
C ASN A 88 22.91 1.28 -3.65
N TYR A 89 23.37 2.44 -4.15
CA TYR A 89 24.73 2.97 -3.94
C TYR A 89 25.06 3.26 -2.46
N GLN A 90 24.05 3.17 -1.57
CA GLN A 90 24.19 3.32 -0.13
C GLN A 90 24.75 2.06 0.55
N MET A 91 24.74 0.89 -0.11
CA MET A 91 25.19 -0.38 0.45
C MET A 91 25.83 -1.31 -0.59
N ASP A 92 26.56 -2.32 -0.11
CA ASP A 92 26.96 -3.47 -0.91
C ASP A 92 25.84 -4.52 -0.85
N THR A 93 24.74 -4.26 -1.56
CA THR A 93 23.56 -5.12 -1.63
C THR A 93 23.13 -5.33 -3.08
N VAL A 94 22.23 -6.30 -3.31
CA VAL A 94 21.59 -6.50 -4.61
C VAL A 94 20.59 -5.36 -4.84
N PRO A 95 20.52 -4.81 -6.07
CA PRO A 95 19.51 -3.82 -6.42
C PRO A 95 18.08 -4.20 -6.02
N SER A 96 17.30 -3.21 -5.61
CA SER A 96 15.86 -3.36 -5.46
C SER A 96 15.21 -3.56 -6.81
N GLU A 97 14.21 -4.43 -6.85
CA GLU A 97 13.39 -4.63 -8.03
C GLU A 97 12.63 -3.37 -8.42
N ASN A 98 12.44 -3.19 -9.73
CA ASN A 98 11.53 -2.20 -10.26
C ASN A 98 10.11 -2.79 -10.24
N LEU A 99 9.23 -2.16 -9.48
CA LEU A 99 7.86 -2.64 -9.33
C LEU A 99 6.94 -2.25 -10.50
N HIS A 100 7.43 -1.51 -11.49
CA HIS A 100 6.67 -0.94 -12.61
C HIS A 100 5.33 -0.36 -12.13
N ILE A 101 5.41 0.50 -11.11
CA ILE A 101 4.30 1.23 -10.53
C ILE A 101 4.71 2.70 -10.49
N LEU A 102 3.78 3.56 -10.87
CA LEU A 102 3.85 4.99 -10.68
C LEU A 102 2.63 5.45 -9.88
N PHE A 103 2.86 5.89 -8.65
CA PHE A 103 1.83 6.56 -7.87
C PHE A 103 1.70 8.02 -8.32
N GLU A 104 0.48 8.44 -8.62
CA GLU A 104 0.21 9.75 -9.17
C GLU A 104 -0.83 10.49 -8.33
N LEU A 105 -0.59 11.74 -7.98
CA LEU A 105 -1.59 12.56 -7.30
C LEU A 105 -2.85 12.68 -8.17
N ALA A 106 -4.02 12.36 -7.61
CA ALA A 106 -5.28 12.40 -8.33
C ALA A 106 -5.59 13.81 -8.87
N GLU A 107 -5.71 13.98 -10.19
CA GLU A 107 -6.00 15.29 -10.77
C GLU A 107 -7.49 15.68 -10.72
N LYS A 108 -8.37 14.68 -10.66
CA LYS A 108 -9.82 14.84 -10.72
C LYS A 108 -10.45 14.14 -9.51
N ASN A 109 -11.62 14.62 -9.10
CA ASN A 109 -12.45 13.96 -8.10
C ASN A 109 -13.32 12.86 -8.74
N GLU A 110 -14.09 12.14 -7.92
CA GLU A 110 -15.01 11.06 -8.34
C GLU A 110 -16.04 11.50 -9.39
N SER A 111 -16.40 12.79 -9.42
CA SER A 111 -17.30 13.34 -10.46
C SER A 111 -16.58 13.70 -11.78
N GLY A 112 -15.27 13.46 -11.87
CA GLY A 112 -14.43 13.82 -13.02
C GLY A 112 -14.00 15.30 -13.06
N LYS A 113 -14.30 16.08 -12.03
CA LYS A 113 -13.95 17.51 -11.94
C LYS A 113 -12.52 17.67 -11.44
N ARG A 114 -11.75 18.55 -12.09
CA ARG A 114 -10.37 18.87 -11.68
C ARG A 114 -10.31 19.44 -10.27
N LEU A 115 -9.37 18.94 -9.47
CA LEU A 115 -9.07 19.45 -8.13
C LEU A 115 -8.28 20.76 -8.21
N SER A 116 -8.48 21.65 -7.23
CA SER A 116 -7.65 22.84 -7.05
C SER A 116 -6.26 22.49 -6.54
N THR A 117 -6.18 21.44 -5.73
CA THR A 117 -4.95 20.88 -5.15
C THR A 117 -4.89 19.40 -5.54
N PRO A 118 -4.17 19.03 -6.62
CA PRO A 118 -4.13 17.65 -7.08
C PRO A 118 -3.73 16.67 -5.97
N GLY A 119 -4.48 15.58 -5.83
CA GLY A 119 -4.25 14.50 -4.89
C GLY A 119 -4.38 14.88 -3.43
N VAL A 120 -5.00 16.01 -3.07
CA VAL A 120 -5.20 16.37 -1.66
C VAL A 120 -6.60 16.92 -1.39
N GLU A 121 -7.27 16.33 -0.40
CA GLU A 121 -8.49 16.84 0.21
C GLU A 121 -8.22 17.23 1.67
N TYR A 122 -8.57 18.46 2.03
CA TYR A 122 -8.42 18.95 3.41
C TYR A 122 -9.76 18.85 4.15
N ILE A 123 -9.80 18.04 5.19
CA ILE A 123 -11.00 17.72 5.96
C ILE A 123 -10.89 18.34 7.35
N LYS A 124 -11.63 19.42 7.59
CA LYS A 124 -11.66 20.04 8.91
C LYS A 124 -12.51 19.21 9.87
N VAL A 125 -11.93 18.82 11.00
CA VAL A 125 -12.59 18.02 12.03
C VAL A 125 -12.50 18.68 13.40
N SER A 126 -13.40 18.31 14.30
CA SER A 126 -13.38 18.76 15.71
C SER A 126 -12.42 17.94 16.57
N GLU A 127 -12.19 16.68 16.22
CA GLU A 127 -11.31 15.77 16.96
C GLU A 127 -9.86 15.98 16.51
N SER A 128 -8.95 16.07 17.48
CA SER A 128 -7.53 16.33 17.21
C SER A 128 -6.73 15.05 16.95
N GLU A 129 -7.16 13.89 17.43
CA GLU A 129 -6.45 12.63 17.25
C GLU A 129 -7.43 11.48 17.07
N PHE A 130 -7.10 10.48 16.26
CA PHE A 130 -7.95 9.32 16.02
C PHE A 130 -7.25 8.03 16.43
N ASP A 131 -8.00 7.08 16.97
CA ASP A 131 -7.51 5.71 17.10
C ASP A 131 -7.52 5.07 15.71
N CYS A 132 -6.33 4.77 15.17
CA CYS A 132 -6.20 4.35 13.78
C CYS A 132 -6.84 2.98 13.49
N GLU A 133 -6.83 2.05 14.44
CA GLU A 133 -7.48 0.75 14.27
C GLU A 133 -9.01 0.86 14.31
N SER A 134 -9.53 1.71 15.19
CA SER A 134 -10.96 1.99 15.28
C SER A 134 -11.46 2.72 14.03
N PHE A 135 -10.67 3.66 13.51
CA PHE A 135 -10.97 4.36 12.25
C PHE A 135 -11.13 3.36 11.10
N MET A 136 -10.15 2.47 10.92
CA MET A 136 -10.13 1.53 9.80
C MET A 136 -11.21 0.44 9.88
N LYS A 137 -11.76 0.19 11.07
CA LYS A 137 -12.83 -0.79 11.30
C LYS A 137 -14.23 -0.23 11.26
N ASP A 138 -14.39 1.09 11.36
CA ASP A 138 -15.72 1.70 11.43
C ASP A 138 -16.17 2.17 10.03
N LYS A 139 -17.21 1.51 9.52
CA LYS A 139 -17.87 1.85 8.25
C LYS A 139 -18.31 3.31 8.16
N ASN A 140 -18.52 4.00 9.27
CA ASN A 140 -18.89 5.42 9.27
C ASN A 140 -17.80 6.32 8.65
N TYR A 141 -16.54 5.85 8.59
CA TYR A 141 -15.44 6.56 7.96
C TYR A 141 -15.35 6.33 6.44
N VAL A 142 -16.09 5.37 5.88
CA VAL A 142 -16.11 5.13 4.41
C VAL A 142 -16.55 6.37 3.62
N LYS A 143 -17.35 7.25 4.24
CA LYS A 143 -17.79 8.52 3.64
C LYS A 143 -16.65 9.49 3.28
N TYR A 144 -15.45 9.25 3.81
CA TYR A 144 -14.26 10.03 3.48
C TYR A 144 -13.44 9.38 2.36
N CYS A 145 -13.71 8.12 2.01
CA CYS A 145 -13.02 7.46 0.91
C CYS A 145 -13.67 7.86 -0.41
N TRP A 146 -12.84 8.07 -1.41
CA TRP A 146 -13.24 7.94 -2.80
C TRP A 146 -13.28 6.46 -3.18
N ASP A 147 -13.96 6.14 -4.29
CA ASP A 147 -14.05 4.77 -4.82
C ASP A 147 -12.68 4.10 -4.90
N GLN A 148 -12.52 3.02 -4.12
CA GLN A 148 -11.25 2.33 -3.96
C GLN A 148 -10.80 1.60 -5.23
N ASN A 149 -11.71 1.35 -6.18
CA ASN A 149 -11.34 0.80 -7.47
C ASN A 149 -10.73 1.84 -8.41
N ASN A 150 -10.83 3.14 -8.09
CA ASN A 150 -10.28 4.22 -8.92
C ASN A 150 -9.15 4.99 -8.21
N TYR A 151 -9.14 4.97 -6.87
CA TYR A 151 -8.17 5.73 -6.07
C TYR A 151 -7.63 4.93 -4.88
N ILE A 152 -6.31 5.05 -4.66
CA ILE A 152 -5.69 4.70 -3.39
C ILE A 152 -5.97 5.84 -2.41
N ASN A 153 -6.76 5.53 -1.39
CA ASN A 153 -7.13 6.46 -0.34
C ASN A 153 -6.05 6.47 0.75
N VAL A 154 -5.39 7.61 0.97
CA VAL A 154 -4.39 7.79 2.03
C VAL A 154 -4.91 8.77 3.08
N MET A 155 -5.27 8.25 4.25
CA MET A 155 -5.82 9.03 5.35
C MET A 155 -4.68 9.61 6.21
N VAL A 156 -4.55 10.93 6.27
CA VAL A 156 -3.47 11.60 6.98
C VAL A 156 -4.04 12.33 8.19
N TYR A 157 -3.79 11.78 9.38
CA TYR A 157 -4.32 12.33 10.64
C TYR A 157 -3.43 11.98 11.83
N ALA A 158 -3.56 12.71 12.93
CA ALA A 158 -2.75 12.45 14.12
C ALA A 158 -3.30 11.20 14.84
N PHE A 159 -2.42 10.23 15.11
CA PHE A 159 -2.85 8.99 15.77
C PHE A 159 -2.84 9.14 17.29
N LYS A 160 -3.87 8.62 17.95
CA LYS A 160 -3.86 8.42 19.41
C LYS A 160 -2.75 7.45 19.77
N LYS A 161 -1.96 7.82 20.78
CA LYS A 161 -0.91 6.94 21.30
C LYS A 161 -1.53 5.82 22.13
N THR A 162 -1.48 4.58 21.62
CA THR A 162 -2.06 3.40 22.29
C THR A 162 -1.04 2.55 23.06
N ASP A 163 0.27 2.78 22.86
CA ASP A 163 1.36 2.05 23.50
C ASP A 163 2.38 3.04 24.10
N LYS A 164 2.95 2.73 25.26
CA LYS A 164 3.95 3.58 25.92
C LYS A 164 5.34 3.44 25.30
N ASN A 165 5.67 2.25 24.79
CA ASN A 165 7.01 1.84 24.35
C ASN A 165 7.14 1.82 22.82
N SER A 166 6.04 1.97 22.09
CA SER A 166 6.03 2.06 20.64
C SER A 166 5.11 3.19 20.17
N THR A 167 5.35 3.63 18.94
CA THR A 167 4.52 4.59 18.24
C THR A 167 4.14 3.99 16.90
N THR A 168 2.87 4.09 16.53
CA THR A 168 2.40 3.71 15.19
C THR A 168 2.64 4.85 14.21
N LEU A 169 3.33 4.55 13.12
CA LEU A 169 3.65 5.51 12.06
C LEU A 169 2.66 5.41 10.91
N GLY A 170 2.24 4.19 10.59
CA GLY A 170 1.29 3.88 9.54
C GLY A 170 0.45 2.66 9.90
N ILE A 171 -0.59 2.42 9.10
CA ILE A 171 -1.40 1.21 9.13
C ILE A 171 -2.11 1.09 7.77
N SER A 172 -2.24 -0.13 7.27
CA SER A 172 -2.77 -0.37 5.92
C SER A 172 -3.64 -1.62 5.89
N HIS A 173 -4.73 -1.56 5.12
CA HIS A 173 -5.50 -2.76 4.82
C HIS A 173 -4.72 -3.68 3.89
N LEU A 174 -4.80 -4.99 4.13
CA LEU A 174 -4.31 -5.97 3.19
C LEU A 174 -5.35 -6.22 2.08
N PRO A 175 -4.91 -6.49 0.85
CA PRO A 175 -5.79 -6.78 -0.28
C PRO A 175 -6.49 -8.13 -0.12
N TYR A 176 -7.46 -8.35 -1.01
CA TYR A 176 -8.28 -9.57 -1.03
C TYR A 176 -7.96 -10.43 -2.24
N GLN A 177 -8.15 -11.73 -2.08
CA GLN A 177 -8.29 -12.62 -3.24
C GLN A 177 -9.77 -12.94 -3.46
N VAL A 178 -10.16 -13.15 -4.72
CA VAL A 178 -11.54 -13.43 -5.12
C VAL A 178 -11.64 -14.81 -5.76
N GLY A 179 -12.76 -15.49 -5.51
CA GLY A 179 -13.07 -16.80 -6.06
C GLY A 179 -12.92 -16.87 -7.59
N GLY A 180 -12.20 -17.89 -8.05
CA GLY A 180 -11.95 -18.21 -9.46
C GLY A 180 -10.99 -17.29 -10.20
N TYR A 181 -10.23 -16.48 -9.49
CA TYR A 181 -8.94 -15.96 -9.92
C TYR A 181 -7.80 -16.81 -9.31
N PRO A 182 -6.56 -16.72 -9.82
CA PRO A 182 -5.40 -17.32 -9.17
C PRO A 182 -5.35 -16.95 -7.68
N GLN A 183 -5.08 -17.94 -6.84
CA GLN A 183 -4.97 -17.71 -5.40
C GLN A 183 -3.66 -16.99 -5.08
N ILE A 184 -3.71 -16.13 -4.07
CA ILE A 184 -2.56 -15.38 -3.56
C ILE A 184 -2.44 -15.74 -2.08
N ASP A 185 -1.41 -16.49 -1.72
CA ASP A 185 -1.25 -17.05 -0.38
C ASP A 185 -1.23 -15.96 0.69
N GLY A 186 -1.80 -16.27 1.86
CA GLY A 186 -1.95 -15.33 2.98
C GLY A 186 -3.11 -14.33 2.86
N LEU A 187 -3.62 -14.04 1.66
CA LEU A 187 -4.71 -13.08 1.50
C LEU A 187 -6.08 -13.68 1.85
N SER A 188 -6.94 -12.87 2.44
CA SER A 188 -8.30 -13.29 2.79
C SER A 188 -9.17 -13.46 1.55
N ASN A 189 -9.92 -14.57 1.49
CA ASN A 189 -10.81 -14.84 0.37
C ASN A 189 -12.16 -14.15 0.58
N GLY A 190 -12.46 -13.19 -0.30
CA GLY A 190 -13.70 -12.41 -0.29
C GLY A 190 -14.86 -13.04 -1.05
N LYS A 191 -14.84 -14.36 -1.32
CA LYS A 191 -15.84 -15.16 -2.08
C LYS A 191 -16.74 -14.35 -3.02
N ASN A 192 -16.39 -14.35 -4.31
CA ASN A 192 -17.19 -13.81 -5.41
C ASN A 192 -17.55 -12.30 -5.30
N TYR A 193 -16.78 -11.51 -4.53
CA TYR A 193 -16.90 -10.04 -4.52
C TYR A 193 -16.59 -9.45 -5.91
N PRO A 194 -17.47 -8.59 -6.49
CA PRO A 194 -17.25 -7.99 -7.81
C PRO A 194 -16.03 -7.05 -7.83
N LEU A 195 -15.22 -7.10 -8.89
CA LEU A 195 -14.00 -6.27 -8.97
C LEU A 195 -14.32 -4.78 -9.13
N SER A 196 -15.50 -4.42 -9.61
CA SER A 196 -15.93 -3.03 -9.84
C SER A 196 -16.61 -2.38 -8.63
N LYS A 197 -16.87 -3.14 -7.57
CA LYS A 197 -17.68 -2.66 -6.45
C LYS A 197 -16.82 -1.98 -5.39
N PRO A 198 -17.16 -0.76 -4.93
CA PRO A 198 -16.46 -0.13 -3.83
C PRO A 198 -16.80 -0.79 -2.49
N GLY A 199 -15.85 -0.74 -1.56
CA GLY A 199 -15.99 -1.34 -0.24
C GLY A 199 -16.90 -0.56 0.70
N LYS A 200 -17.49 -1.25 1.69
CA LYS A 200 -18.33 -0.62 2.74
C LYS A 200 -17.55 -0.10 3.94
N PHE A 201 -16.25 -0.39 4.00
CA PHE A 201 -15.31 0.07 5.03
C PHE A 201 -14.24 0.95 4.39
N PRO A 202 -13.54 1.78 5.17
CA PRO A 202 -12.47 2.61 4.65
C PRO A 202 -11.23 1.77 4.32
N TYR A 203 -11.29 0.98 3.24
CA TYR A 203 -10.16 0.22 2.71
C TYR A 203 -9.10 1.19 2.18
N CYS A 204 -8.25 1.65 3.09
CA CYS A 204 -7.29 2.71 2.88
C CYS A 204 -5.94 2.37 3.49
N VAL A 205 -4.97 3.23 3.18
CA VAL A 205 -3.74 3.43 3.95
C VAL A 205 -3.98 4.58 4.91
N SER A 206 -3.48 4.50 6.15
CA SER A 206 -3.46 5.64 7.06
C SER A 206 -2.03 5.97 7.49
N LEU A 207 -1.69 7.25 7.47
CA LEU A 207 -0.38 7.78 7.82
C LEU A 207 -0.50 8.75 9.01
N ASN A 208 0.34 8.57 10.02
CA ASN A 208 0.33 9.39 11.22
C ASN A 208 0.89 10.79 10.94
N SER A 209 0.02 11.80 10.92
CA SER A 209 0.40 13.17 10.58
C SER A 209 1.37 13.83 11.55
N ILE A 210 1.59 13.24 12.74
CA ILE A 210 2.61 13.73 13.68
C ILE A 210 4.03 13.59 13.11
N TYR A 211 4.26 12.60 12.23
CA TYR A 211 5.60 12.23 11.75
C TYR A 211 5.87 12.60 10.29
N VAL A 212 4.93 13.26 9.61
CA VAL A 212 5.10 13.61 8.19
C VAL A 212 5.99 14.84 7.96
N GLY A 213 6.35 15.57 9.02
CA GLY A 213 7.24 16.73 8.96
C GLY A 213 8.65 16.38 8.49
N ARG A 214 9.38 17.38 7.97
CA ARG A 214 10.74 17.21 7.43
C ARG A 214 11.77 16.90 8.52
N GLU A 215 11.49 17.26 9.76
CA GLU A 215 12.29 16.92 10.93
C GLU A 215 12.35 15.41 11.21
N ASN A 216 11.39 14.64 10.68
CA ASN A 216 11.32 13.19 10.82
C ASN A 216 11.91 12.45 9.60
N GLU A 217 12.29 13.16 8.54
CA GLU A 217 12.83 12.59 7.31
C GLU A 217 14.34 12.33 7.44
N GLY A 218 14.78 11.16 6.99
CA GLY A 218 16.19 10.86 6.81
C GLY A 218 16.78 11.64 5.64
N THR A 219 18.07 11.95 5.69
CA THR A 219 18.72 12.80 4.66
C THR A 219 18.93 12.09 3.32
N ARG A 220 18.54 10.80 3.20
CA ARG A 220 18.59 9.97 1.98
C ARG A 220 17.95 10.66 0.77
N TYR A 221 16.79 11.28 0.99
CA TYR A 221 15.98 11.86 -0.09
C TYR A 221 16.36 13.30 -0.42
N THR A 222 17.21 13.90 0.40
CA THR A 222 17.51 15.32 0.38
C THR A 222 19.01 15.56 0.21
N THR A 223 19.72 15.97 1.27
CA THR A 223 21.11 16.42 1.19
C THR A 223 22.10 15.30 0.88
N ASP A 224 21.81 14.06 1.27
CA ASP A 224 22.66 12.90 1.02
C ASP A 224 22.18 12.04 -0.18
N LYS A 225 21.23 12.54 -0.97
CA LYS A 225 20.82 11.87 -2.20
C LYS A 225 22.01 11.76 -3.16
N ASN A 226 22.21 10.58 -3.73
CA ASN A 226 23.34 10.19 -4.57
C ASN A 226 24.70 10.14 -3.86
N HIS A 227 24.70 10.14 -2.52
CA HIS A 227 25.92 10.06 -1.71
C HIS A 227 25.99 8.75 -0.91
N LYS A 228 27.22 8.33 -0.60
CA LYS A 228 27.45 7.17 0.25
C LYS A 228 27.16 7.55 1.71
N GLY A 229 26.09 6.96 2.25
CA GLY A 229 25.63 7.14 3.61
C GLY A 229 24.70 8.34 3.81
N TYR A 230 23.78 8.20 4.75
CA TYR A 230 22.75 9.19 5.06
C TYR A 230 22.40 9.12 6.55
N THR A 231 21.84 10.20 7.09
CA THR A 231 21.27 10.23 8.44
C THR A 231 19.95 9.49 8.41
N TYR A 232 19.91 8.35 9.09
CA TYR A 232 18.70 7.55 9.24
C TYR A 232 17.77 8.16 10.29
N ASN A 233 16.47 8.07 10.05
CA ASN A 233 15.45 8.38 11.03
C ASN A 233 14.45 7.22 11.12
N THR A 234 14.19 6.73 12.34
CA THR A 234 13.23 5.64 12.58
C THR A 234 11.78 6.01 12.27
N THR A 235 11.48 7.30 12.13
CA THR A 235 10.13 7.81 11.85
C THR A 235 10.02 8.43 10.47
N ASP A 236 10.83 7.97 9.53
CA ASP A 236 10.90 8.52 8.17
C ASP A 236 9.57 8.33 7.41
N PRO A 237 8.84 9.41 7.09
CA PRO A 237 7.52 9.29 6.48
C PRO A 237 7.56 8.79 5.04
N ASN A 238 8.69 8.88 4.35
CA ASN A 238 8.84 8.34 3.00
C ASN A 238 8.92 6.82 3.04
N ALA A 239 9.73 6.27 3.94
CA ALA A 239 9.83 4.83 4.15
C ALA A 239 8.52 4.26 4.70
N THR A 240 7.89 4.95 5.67
CA THR A 240 6.59 4.53 6.22
C THR A 240 5.51 4.49 5.14
N LEU A 241 5.35 5.55 4.32
CA LEU A 241 4.32 5.49 3.26
C LEU A 241 4.62 4.39 2.23
N ALA A 242 5.89 4.20 1.86
CA ALA A 242 6.29 3.13 0.94
C ALA A 242 5.99 1.74 1.51
N HIS A 243 6.24 1.54 2.80
CA HIS A 243 5.94 0.31 3.54
C HIS A 243 4.44 0.02 3.55
N GLU A 244 3.63 1.00 3.94
CA GLU A 244 2.17 0.83 4.04
C GLU A 244 1.49 0.62 2.67
N LEU A 245 2.04 1.22 1.61
CA LEU A 245 1.63 0.91 0.24
C LEU A 245 2.05 -0.51 -0.17
N GLY A 246 3.15 -1.04 0.38
CA GLY A 246 3.58 -2.42 0.18
C GLY A 246 2.53 -3.39 0.74
N HIS A 247 2.02 -3.12 1.94
CA HIS A 247 0.87 -3.84 2.51
C HIS A 247 -0.39 -3.70 1.68
N TYR A 248 -0.73 -2.48 1.25
CA TYR A 248 -1.91 -2.23 0.42
C TYR A 248 -1.84 -3.04 -0.89
N LEU A 249 -0.64 -3.29 -1.39
CA LEU A 249 -0.34 -4.12 -2.56
C LEU A 249 -0.01 -5.58 -2.23
N GLY A 250 -0.22 -6.00 -0.98
CA GLY A 250 -0.26 -7.40 -0.55
C GLY A 250 1.01 -7.99 0.01
N LEU A 251 2.03 -7.17 0.28
CA LEU A 251 3.22 -7.62 1.00
C LEU A 251 2.94 -7.75 2.49
N PHE A 252 3.59 -8.74 3.11
CA PHE A 252 3.62 -8.98 4.54
C PHE A 252 4.97 -8.55 5.12
N HIS A 253 5.13 -8.59 6.44
CA HIS A 253 6.43 -8.28 7.03
C HIS A 253 7.47 -9.33 6.73
N SER A 254 8.70 -8.90 6.43
CA SER A 254 9.84 -9.80 6.19
C SER A 254 10.41 -10.45 7.46
N PHE A 255 9.63 -10.52 8.54
CA PHE A 255 10.00 -11.15 9.81
C PHE A 255 8.88 -12.05 10.26
N SER A 256 9.21 -13.04 11.10
CA SER A 256 8.21 -14.01 11.51
C SER A 256 7.08 -13.37 12.31
N GLU A 257 5.87 -13.57 11.83
CA GLU A 257 4.65 -13.09 12.43
C GLU A 257 3.52 -14.11 12.38
N LYS A 258 2.55 -13.91 13.26
CA LYS A 258 1.34 -14.72 13.36
C LYS A 258 0.12 -13.82 13.38
N THR A 259 -0.94 -14.32 12.76
CA THR A 259 -2.24 -13.65 12.81
C THR A 259 -2.96 -13.96 14.13
N VAL A 260 -3.29 -12.93 14.91
CA VAL A 260 -4.11 -13.01 16.13
C VAL A 260 -5.32 -12.10 15.98
N LYS A 261 -6.53 -12.67 15.92
CA LYS A 261 -7.80 -11.91 15.78
C LYS A 261 -7.76 -10.87 14.65
N ASP A 262 -7.34 -11.32 13.46
CA ASP A 262 -7.22 -10.52 12.23
C ASP A 262 -6.20 -9.37 12.30
N LYS A 263 -5.28 -9.42 13.28
CA LYS A 263 -4.12 -8.53 13.38
C LYS A 263 -2.84 -9.32 13.24
N SER A 264 -1.81 -8.66 12.72
CA SER A 264 -0.47 -9.22 12.69
C SER A 264 0.32 -8.93 13.96
N GLU A 265 0.94 -9.95 14.54
CA GLU A 265 1.79 -9.86 15.71
C GLU A 265 3.09 -10.64 15.49
N ALA A 266 4.23 -10.12 15.95
CA ALA A 266 5.50 -10.84 15.85
C ALA A 266 5.44 -12.22 16.54
N ALA A 267 6.01 -13.23 15.90
CA ALA A 267 6.18 -14.56 16.45
C ALA A 267 7.53 -14.68 17.17
N ASP A 268 7.66 -15.69 18.05
CA ASP A 268 8.89 -15.95 18.81
C ASP A 268 9.67 -17.12 18.17
N ASP A 269 9.84 -17.02 16.86
CA ASP A 269 10.53 -17.97 15.98
C ASP A 269 11.04 -17.19 14.74
N ASP A 270 11.62 -17.87 13.78
CA ASP A 270 12.12 -17.30 12.51
C ASP A 270 11.53 -18.00 11.29
N ASP A 271 10.30 -18.50 11.44
CA ASP A 271 9.56 -19.08 10.33
C ASP A 271 9.24 -18.01 9.27
N ASP A 272 9.11 -18.45 8.03
CA ASP A 272 8.61 -17.59 6.97
C ASP A 272 7.09 -17.49 7.10
N SER A 273 6.61 -16.24 7.12
CA SER A 273 5.20 -15.87 7.19
C SER A 273 4.80 -14.83 6.14
N ASP A 274 5.73 -14.42 5.26
CA ASP A 274 5.52 -13.33 4.31
C ASP A 274 5.21 -13.81 2.89
N TYR A 275 5.37 -15.11 2.65
CA TYR A 275 5.09 -15.82 1.41
C TYR A 275 5.99 -15.38 0.24
N CYS A 276 7.23 -15.01 0.54
CA CYS A 276 8.32 -14.77 -0.39
C CYS A 276 9.56 -15.56 0.09
N ASP A 277 9.96 -16.61 -0.62
CA ASP A 277 11.10 -17.46 -0.24
C ASP A 277 12.44 -16.70 -0.32
N ASP A 278 12.49 -15.57 -1.04
CA ASP A 278 13.69 -14.74 -1.24
C ASP A 278 13.87 -13.61 -0.20
N THR A 279 12.99 -13.54 0.81
CA THR A 279 13.10 -12.64 1.97
C THR A 279 13.49 -13.43 3.23
N PRO A 280 14.75 -13.32 3.70
CA PRO A 280 15.16 -14.03 4.91
C PRO A 280 14.37 -13.54 6.14
N SER A 281 13.57 -14.44 6.73
CA SER A 281 12.82 -14.17 7.96
C SER A 281 13.70 -14.26 9.20
N TYR A 282 13.34 -13.54 10.27
CA TYR A 282 14.04 -13.55 11.56
C TYR A 282 13.08 -13.39 12.75
N ASN A 283 13.55 -13.77 13.94
CA ASN A 283 12.84 -13.54 15.20
C ASN A 283 12.94 -12.08 15.66
N ARG A 284 11.90 -11.29 15.35
CA ARG A 284 11.82 -9.87 15.73
C ARG A 284 11.78 -9.65 17.24
N ILE A 285 11.19 -10.56 18.01
CA ILE A 285 11.14 -10.46 19.47
C ILE A 285 12.55 -10.60 20.05
N ALA A 286 13.32 -11.57 19.60
CA ALA A 286 14.71 -11.78 20.00
C ALA A 286 15.59 -10.60 19.61
N TYR A 287 15.46 -10.10 18.37
CA TYR A 287 16.16 -8.90 17.92
C TYR A 287 15.83 -7.68 18.79
N GLY A 288 14.56 -7.45 19.14
CA GLY A 288 14.15 -6.33 19.99
C GLY A 288 14.76 -6.38 21.40
N LYS A 289 14.88 -7.59 21.99
CA LYS A 289 15.59 -7.80 23.26
C LYS A 289 17.07 -7.44 23.13
N TRP A 290 17.73 -7.98 22.10
CA TRP A 290 19.13 -7.67 21.81
C TRP A 290 19.37 -6.18 21.60
N LEU A 291 18.54 -5.51 20.79
CA LEU A 291 18.67 -4.09 20.49
C LEU A 291 18.60 -3.25 21.76
N THR A 292 17.64 -3.54 22.63
CA THR A 292 17.47 -2.85 23.91
C THR A 292 18.72 -3.00 24.79
N GLU A 293 19.25 -4.21 24.90
CA GLU A 293 20.47 -4.46 25.68
C GLU A 293 21.70 -3.79 25.06
N TYR A 294 21.86 -3.88 23.75
CA TYR A 294 22.97 -3.32 23.01
C TYR A 294 23.05 -1.80 23.17
N VAL A 295 21.92 -1.11 22.97
CA VAL A 295 21.81 0.34 23.18
C VAL A 295 22.09 0.71 24.63
N SER A 296 21.51 -0.02 25.59
CA SER A 296 21.68 0.27 27.03
C SER A 296 23.14 0.14 27.47
N LYS A 297 23.84 -0.91 27.02
CA LYS A 297 25.27 -1.13 27.31
C LYS A 297 26.14 -0.01 26.70
N ALA A 298 25.85 0.39 25.46
CA ALA A 298 26.56 1.47 24.80
C ALA A 298 26.38 2.82 25.52
N GLN A 299 25.15 3.15 25.90
CA GLN A 299 24.82 4.38 26.62
C GLN A 299 25.39 4.44 28.03
N ALA A 300 25.54 3.30 28.70
CA ALA A 300 26.20 3.20 30.01
C ALA A 300 27.69 3.55 29.94
N ILE A 301 28.35 3.30 28.82
CA ILE A 301 29.76 3.68 28.58
C ILE A 301 29.86 5.16 28.22
N LYS A 302 29.03 5.61 27.28
CA LYS A 302 28.94 7.02 26.87
C LYS A 302 27.49 7.37 26.53
N LYS A 303 26.91 8.31 27.27
CA LYS A 303 25.49 8.68 27.13
C LYS A 303 25.12 9.11 25.71
N ASP A 304 25.98 9.89 25.06
CA ASP A 304 25.82 10.35 23.67
C ASP A 304 26.46 9.38 22.66
N THR A 305 26.41 8.07 22.93
CA THR A 305 26.96 7.08 21.99
C THR A 305 26.18 7.10 20.69
N THR A 306 26.93 7.09 19.61
CA THR A 306 26.43 6.84 18.28
C THR A 306 26.52 5.36 17.98
N LEU A 307 25.46 4.82 17.36
CA LEU A 307 25.42 3.43 16.94
C LEU A 307 25.58 3.32 15.42
N SER A 308 26.26 2.27 14.98
CA SER A 308 26.46 1.99 13.56
C SER A 308 25.20 1.39 12.96
N MET A 309 24.71 1.97 11.86
CA MET A 309 23.58 1.41 11.12
C MET A 309 23.85 -0.02 10.67
N ARG A 310 25.09 -0.30 10.26
CA ARG A 310 25.54 -1.62 9.82
C ARG A 310 25.36 -2.68 10.90
N GLU A 311 25.63 -2.34 12.15
CA GLU A 311 25.44 -3.25 13.30
C GLU A 311 23.96 -3.38 13.67
N LEU A 312 23.20 -2.28 13.65
CA LEU A 312 21.77 -2.30 13.97
C LEU A 312 20.95 -3.03 12.91
N ALA A 313 21.36 -3.00 11.65
CA ALA A 313 20.69 -3.71 10.57
C ALA A 313 20.93 -5.23 10.61
N LYS A 314 21.88 -5.73 11.41
CA LYS A 314 22.18 -7.17 11.44
C LYS A 314 20.97 -7.99 11.88
N ARG A 315 20.79 -9.11 11.20
CA ARG A 315 19.80 -10.15 11.49
C ARG A 315 20.46 -11.50 11.39
N THR A 316 19.86 -12.47 12.07
CA THR A 316 20.27 -13.87 12.05
C THR A 316 19.03 -14.73 12.11
N ASN A 317 19.06 -15.89 11.46
CA ASN A 317 18.03 -16.91 11.58
C ASN A 317 18.66 -18.31 11.66
N SER A 318 17.81 -19.32 11.80
CA SER A 318 18.16 -20.73 11.95
C SER A 318 18.58 -21.41 10.63
N LYS A 319 18.29 -20.79 9.47
CA LYS A 319 18.43 -21.37 8.13
C LYS A 319 19.59 -20.78 7.31
N ASP A 320 19.63 -19.46 7.18
CA ASP A 320 20.30 -18.72 6.09
C ASP A 320 21.50 -17.89 6.54
N GLY A 321 21.73 -17.76 7.85
CA GLY A 321 22.92 -17.10 8.40
C GLY A 321 22.70 -15.63 8.81
N GLU A 322 23.76 -14.83 8.79
CA GLU A 322 23.77 -13.42 9.19
C GLU A 322 23.68 -12.50 7.96
N TRP A 323 22.82 -11.48 8.00
CA TRP A 323 22.72 -10.46 6.95
C TRP A 323 22.43 -9.08 7.51
N GLN A 324 22.49 -8.05 6.67
CA GLN A 324 22.01 -6.70 7.00
C GLN A 324 20.65 -6.48 6.36
N SER A 325 19.64 -6.21 7.18
CA SER A 325 18.28 -5.96 6.72
C SER A 325 18.19 -4.65 5.95
N ASP A 326 17.78 -4.73 4.69
CA ASP A 326 17.53 -3.61 3.78
C ASP A 326 16.11 -3.59 3.20
N ASN A 327 15.29 -4.61 3.52
CA ASN A 327 13.95 -4.78 2.99
C ASN A 327 13.01 -3.67 3.50
N LEU A 328 12.19 -3.13 2.60
CA LEU A 328 11.18 -2.12 2.95
C LEU A 328 10.13 -2.66 3.92
N MET A 329 9.87 -3.96 3.92
CA MET A 329 8.85 -4.62 4.76
C MET A 329 9.35 -5.06 6.14
N ASP A 330 10.56 -4.66 6.57
CA ASP A 330 11.02 -4.83 7.94
C ASP A 330 10.49 -3.66 8.83
N TYR A 331 10.17 -3.95 10.09
CA TYR A 331 9.73 -2.98 11.11
C TYR A 331 10.81 -2.56 12.10
N SER A 332 11.98 -3.18 12.02
CA SER A 332 13.10 -2.86 12.88
C SER A 332 14.05 -1.90 12.17
N ILE A 333 15.05 -1.39 12.89
CA ILE A 333 16.09 -0.54 12.30
C ILE A 333 16.77 -1.32 11.17
N CYS A 334 16.54 -0.86 9.94
CA CYS A 334 16.99 -1.48 8.70
C CYS A 334 17.18 -0.38 7.64
N TYR A 335 17.75 -0.70 6.49
CA TYR A 335 17.95 0.32 5.48
C TYR A 335 16.67 0.71 4.73
N SER A 336 15.59 -0.06 4.81
CA SER A 336 14.27 0.27 4.24
C SER A 336 14.33 0.82 2.81
N MET A 337 14.91 0.06 1.88
CA MET A 337 15.08 0.52 0.50
C MET A 337 14.93 -0.56 -0.57
N ARG A 338 14.70 -1.82 -0.19
CA ARG A 338 14.69 -2.94 -1.12
C ARG A 338 13.34 -3.67 -1.14
N PHE A 339 12.87 -3.94 -2.35
CA PHE A 339 11.93 -5.01 -2.68
C PHE A 339 12.65 -6.13 -3.42
N THR A 340 12.24 -7.37 -3.19
CA THR A 340 12.81 -8.57 -3.82
C THR A 340 12.03 -9.00 -5.08
N PRO A 341 12.59 -9.86 -5.93
CA PRO A 341 11.89 -10.49 -7.05
C PRO A 341 10.53 -11.10 -6.68
N GLU A 342 10.43 -11.85 -5.59
CA GLU A 342 9.17 -12.48 -5.21
C GLU A 342 8.16 -11.49 -4.64
N GLN A 343 8.62 -10.47 -3.89
CA GLN A 343 7.76 -9.35 -3.50
C GLN A 343 7.19 -8.62 -4.74
N ALA A 344 8.02 -8.39 -5.77
CA ALA A 344 7.57 -7.76 -7.02
C ALA A 344 6.53 -8.62 -7.75
N ASN A 345 6.75 -9.93 -7.84
CA ASN A 345 5.78 -10.87 -8.41
C ASN A 345 4.47 -10.85 -7.62
N ARG A 346 4.55 -10.91 -6.29
CA ARG A 346 3.39 -10.91 -5.40
C ARG A 346 2.52 -9.65 -5.57
N ILE A 347 3.14 -8.47 -5.56
CA ILE A 347 2.46 -7.20 -5.86
C ILE A 347 1.77 -7.27 -7.23
N ARG A 348 2.44 -7.85 -8.23
CA ARG A 348 1.88 -8.00 -9.57
C ARG A 348 0.62 -8.87 -9.58
N GLN A 349 0.61 -9.98 -8.83
CA GLN A 349 -0.60 -10.81 -8.70
C GLN A 349 -1.77 -10.04 -8.08
N VAL A 350 -1.49 -9.20 -7.07
CA VAL A 350 -2.51 -8.35 -6.45
C VAL A 350 -3.08 -7.35 -7.44
N LEU A 351 -2.22 -6.64 -8.18
CA LEU A 351 -2.65 -5.68 -9.20
C LEU A 351 -3.58 -6.33 -10.25
N TYR A 352 -3.28 -7.57 -10.64
CA TYR A 352 -4.07 -8.30 -11.63
C TYR A 352 -5.43 -8.77 -11.16
N TYR A 353 -5.54 -9.20 -9.90
CA TYR A 353 -6.64 -10.07 -9.48
C TYR A 353 -7.35 -9.62 -8.20
N SER A 354 -6.85 -8.60 -7.51
CA SER A 354 -7.49 -8.09 -6.29
C SER A 354 -8.53 -7.00 -6.60
N PRO A 355 -9.70 -7.00 -5.95
CA PRO A 355 -10.65 -5.88 -5.98
C PRO A 355 -10.11 -4.73 -5.12
N LEU A 356 -10.73 -3.55 -5.25
CA LEU A 356 -10.41 -2.36 -4.43
C LEU A 356 -8.98 -1.84 -4.60
N ILE A 357 -8.36 -2.15 -5.74
CA ILE A 357 -7.05 -1.67 -6.16
C ILE A 357 -7.22 -1.02 -7.53
N PRO A 358 -6.77 0.22 -7.76
CA PRO A 358 -6.92 0.88 -9.05
C PRO A 358 -6.18 0.19 -10.21
N GLY A 359 -6.66 0.45 -11.42
CA GLY A 359 -6.00 0.08 -12.67
C GLY A 359 -6.48 -1.23 -13.29
N PRO A 360 -6.02 -1.52 -14.52
CA PRO A 360 -6.55 -2.58 -15.35
C PRO A 360 -6.35 -3.95 -14.70
N LYS A 361 -7.35 -4.83 -14.85
CA LYS A 361 -7.37 -6.20 -14.31
C LYS A 361 -7.19 -7.23 -15.42
N LYS A 362 -6.51 -8.34 -15.11
CA LYS A 362 -6.44 -9.47 -16.05
C LYS A 362 -7.78 -10.19 -16.09
N THR A 363 -8.20 -10.60 -17.28
CA THR A 363 -9.45 -11.36 -17.46
C THR A 363 -9.41 -12.66 -16.68
N ARG A 364 -10.52 -12.97 -15.98
CA ARG A 364 -10.68 -14.21 -15.23
C ARG A 364 -10.50 -15.44 -16.14
N PRO A 365 -9.66 -16.43 -15.76
CA PRO A 365 -9.62 -17.70 -16.45
C PRO A 365 -11.00 -18.39 -16.40
N ARG A 366 -11.51 -18.91 -17.52
CA ARG A 366 -12.78 -19.66 -17.54
C ARG A 366 -12.63 -20.94 -16.70
N THR A 367 -13.19 -20.94 -15.49
CA THR A 367 -13.26 -22.11 -14.59
C THR A 367 -14.72 -22.37 -14.19
N ARG A 368 -15.06 -23.63 -13.84
CA ARG A 368 -16.45 -24.09 -13.54
C ARG A 368 -17.12 -23.39 -12.34
N ALA A 369 -16.41 -22.55 -11.60
CA ALA A 369 -16.93 -21.75 -10.48
C ALA A 369 -17.73 -20.50 -10.94
N TRP A 370 -18.36 -20.58 -12.11
CA TRP A 370 -19.09 -19.49 -12.76
C TRP A 370 -20.58 -19.46 -12.36
N ASP A 371 -21.12 -20.57 -11.85
CA ASP A 371 -22.56 -20.79 -11.79
C ASP A 371 -23.25 -20.22 -10.52
N GLU A 372 -22.51 -19.58 -9.62
CA GLU A 372 -23.08 -18.97 -8.41
C GLU A 372 -22.54 -17.56 -8.22
N MET A 373 -23.13 -16.58 -8.92
CA MET A 373 -23.14 -15.22 -8.39
C MET A 373 -23.78 -15.31 -7.01
N PRO A 374 -23.12 -14.83 -5.93
CA PRO A 374 -23.62 -15.06 -4.60
C PRO A 374 -24.98 -14.40 -4.43
N GLU A 375 -25.95 -15.15 -3.90
CA GLU A 375 -27.27 -14.63 -3.53
C GLU A 375 -27.17 -13.60 -2.38
N THR A 376 -26.05 -13.60 -1.65
CA THR A 376 -25.76 -12.70 -0.52
C THR A 376 -24.41 -11.99 -0.70
N GLU A 377 -24.44 -10.66 -0.73
CA GLU A 377 -23.25 -9.82 -0.76
C GLU A 377 -22.68 -9.61 0.66
N ASP A 378 -21.91 -10.58 1.14
CA ASP A 378 -21.22 -10.46 2.43
C ASP A 378 -20.12 -9.39 2.36
N ASP A 379 -19.90 -8.71 3.49
CA ASP A 379 -18.85 -7.71 3.60
C ASP A 379 -17.46 -8.38 3.58
N LEU A 380 -16.50 -7.75 2.89
CA LEU A 380 -15.12 -8.20 2.92
C LEU A 380 -14.56 -8.16 4.36
N PRO A 381 -13.81 -9.17 4.80
CA PRO A 381 -13.29 -9.24 6.16
C PRO A 381 -12.21 -8.17 6.37
N ILE A 382 -12.19 -7.48 7.50
CA ILE A 382 -11.19 -6.43 7.74
C ILE A 382 -9.86 -7.06 8.20
N ARG A 383 -8.82 -6.93 7.39
CA ARG A 383 -7.43 -7.29 7.72
C ARG A 383 -6.49 -6.13 7.47
N TYR A 384 -5.54 -5.94 8.37
CA TYR A 384 -4.59 -4.84 8.29
C TYR A 384 -3.24 -5.23 8.90
N ALA A 385 -2.19 -4.58 8.38
CA ALA A 385 -0.85 -4.57 8.94
C ALA A 385 -0.56 -3.16 9.50
N LYS A 386 0.34 -3.04 10.48
CA LYS A 386 0.44 -1.84 11.34
C LYS A 386 1.88 -1.51 11.71
N GLU A 387 2.45 -0.49 11.09
CA GLU A 387 3.84 -0.10 11.33
C GLU A 387 4.03 0.55 12.68
N LYS A 388 5.02 0.03 13.41
CA LYS A 388 5.40 0.54 14.73
C LYS A 388 6.90 0.82 14.78
N ALA A 389 7.24 2.07 15.06
CA ALA A 389 8.57 2.43 15.51
C ALA A 389 8.72 2.12 17.00
N VAL A 390 9.86 1.52 17.37
CA VAL A 390 10.22 1.32 18.78
C VAL A 390 10.69 2.66 19.35
N SER A 391 10.12 3.08 20.47
CA SER A 391 10.52 4.31 21.16
C SER A 391 11.78 4.06 22.00
N ILE A 392 12.94 3.92 21.35
CA ILE A 392 14.23 3.96 22.05
C ILE A 392 14.68 5.42 22.02
N LYS A 393 14.36 6.15 23.09
CA LYS A 393 14.32 7.62 23.15
C LYS A 393 15.58 8.37 22.70
N ASP A 394 16.71 7.71 22.45
CA ASP A 394 17.98 8.37 22.22
C ASP A 394 18.93 7.56 21.30
N ILE A 395 18.42 6.80 20.32
CA ILE A 395 19.31 6.20 19.31
C ILE A 395 19.77 7.29 18.35
N ARG A 396 21.00 7.79 18.56
CA ARG A 396 21.72 8.57 17.56
C ARG A 396 22.44 7.61 16.62
N ILE A 397 21.97 7.50 15.38
CA ILE A 397 22.65 6.77 14.31
C ILE A 397 23.43 7.79 13.48
N LEU A 398 24.76 7.71 13.47
CA LEU A 398 25.56 8.51 12.53
C LEU A 398 25.84 7.61 11.34
N LYS A 399 25.16 7.95 10.26
CA LYS A 399 25.35 7.49 8.89
C LYS A 399 25.28 5.97 8.67
N ALA A 400 24.48 5.57 7.68
CA ALA A 400 24.69 4.32 6.97
C ALA A 400 26.14 4.28 6.45
N GLU A 401 27.02 3.54 7.11
CA GLU A 401 28.42 3.37 6.70
C GLU A 401 28.66 1.97 6.11
N LYS A 402 29.75 1.89 5.35
CA LYS A 402 30.14 0.78 4.47
C LYS A 402 30.34 -0.55 5.18
#